data_AF-A0A2V9B776-F1
#
_entry.id   AF-A0A2V9B776-F1
#
_cell.length_a   1.000
_cell.length_b   1.000
_cell.length_c   1.000
_cell.angle_alpha   90.00
_cell.angle_beta   90.00
_cell.angle_gamma   90.00
#
_symmetry.space_group_name_H-M   'P 1'
#
loop_
_entity.id
_entity.type
_entity.pdbx_description
1 polymer ?
#
loop_
_entity_poly.entity_id
_entity_poly.type
_entity_poly.pdbx_seq_one_letter_code
_entity_poly.pdbx_strand_id
1 'polypeptide(L)' 'MARKATAHTHSAECGCAIGPGHKAIAVDPELKQSNQKRLRRIEGQVRGLQKMVGDDRYCADIIVQIASVQEALRG' A
#
# COMPACT_ATOMS: atom_id res chain seq x y z
N MET A 1 8.80 19.63 47.60
CA MET A 1 8.41 18.25 47.98
C MET A 1 7.27 17.84 47.05
N ALA A 2 7.55 17.25 45.89
CA ALA A 2 7.92 15.85 45.62
C ALA A 2 6.72 14.88 45.59
N ARG A 3 6.44 14.40 44.35
CA ARG A 3 5.78 13.14 43.92
C ARG A 3 4.24 13.14 43.97
N LYS A 4 3.54 12.71 42.91
CA LYS A 4 3.71 11.41 42.24
C LYS A 4 3.27 11.43 40.76
N ALA A 5 4.10 10.83 39.92
CA ALA A 5 3.83 10.50 38.52
C ALA A 5 2.83 9.34 38.42
N THR A 6 1.88 9.44 37.50
CA THR A 6 1.14 8.30 36.94
C THR A 6 1.29 8.33 35.43
N ALA A 7 2.33 7.64 34.96
CA ALA A 7 2.58 7.38 33.55
C ALA A 7 1.44 6.53 32.97
N HIS A 8 0.69 7.09 32.03
CA HIS A 8 -0.03 6.30 31.03
C HIS A 8 0.79 6.36 29.74
N THR A 9 1.84 5.54 29.75
CA THR A 9 2.70 5.24 28.61
C THR A 9 1.94 4.32 27.67
N HIS A 10 1.21 4.89 26.72
CA HIS A 10 1.05 4.31 25.38
C HIS A 10 0.76 5.47 24.42
N SER A 11 1.79 6.30 24.25
CA SER A 11 1.88 7.19 23.09
C SER A 11 2.08 6.31 21.86
N ALA A 12 1.23 6.46 20.86
CA ALA A 12 1.39 5.80 19.58
C ALA A 12 2.78 6.14 19.00
N GLU A 13 3.67 5.16 18.91
CA GLU A 13 4.96 5.25 18.23
C GLU A 13 4.79 5.15 16.70
N CYS A 14 3.93 6.00 16.11
CA CYS A 14 3.98 6.25 14.67
C CYS A 14 4.10 7.77 14.49
N GLY A 15 5.35 8.22 14.42
CA GLY A 15 5.71 9.62 14.25
C GLY A 15 5.31 10.13 12.87
N CYS A 16 4.11 10.71 12.78
CA CYS A 16 3.66 11.47 11.61
C CYS A 16 3.52 12.95 12.00
N ALA A 17 4.61 13.71 11.85
CA ALA A 17 4.45 15.10 11.44
C ALA A 17 4.00 15.06 9.97
N ILE A 18 2.98 15.84 9.60
CA ILE A 18 2.42 15.85 8.24
C ILE A 18 3.05 17.02 7.48
N GLY A 19 3.77 16.73 6.40
CA GLY A 19 4.60 17.68 5.64
C GLY A 19 5.42 17.00 4.51
N PRO A 20 6.06 17.76 3.61
CA PRO A 20 6.83 17.17 2.51
C PRO A 20 8.20 16.68 2.99
N GLY A 21 8.50 15.39 2.77
CA GLY A 21 9.83 14.79 3.05
C GLY A 21 9.88 13.75 4.17
N HIS A 22 8.75 13.36 4.76
CA HIS A 22 8.74 12.31 5.78
C HIS A 22 8.98 10.94 5.17
N LYS A 23 9.95 10.22 5.72
CA LYS A 23 10.14 8.79 5.47
C LYS A 23 9.64 8.04 6.69
N ALA A 24 8.95 6.93 6.45
CA ALA A 24 8.58 6.03 7.53
C ALA A 24 9.85 5.55 8.25
N ILE A 25 9.96 5.85 9.54
CA ILE A 25 11.04 5.40 10.41
C ILE A 25 10.61 4.05 10.99
N ALA A 26 11.52 3.07 11.02
CA ALA A 26 11.27 1.72 11.54
C ALA A 26 10.22 0.88 10.78
N VAL A 27 10.25 0.88 9.43
CA VAL A 27 9.49 -0.11 8.65
C VAL A 27 10.20 -1.46 8.71
N ASP A 28 9.48 -2.50 9.12
CA ASP A 28 9.97 -3.87 9.08
C ASP A 28 10.41 -4.25 7.64
N PRO A 29 11.66 -4.75 7.45
CA PRO A 29 12.20 -5.02 6.14
C PRO A 29 11.46 -6.15 5.41
N GLU A 30 10.88 -7.11 6.13
CA GLU A 30 10.13 -8.22 5.55
C GLU A 30 8.76 -7.76 5.05
N LEU A 31 8.04 -6.95 5.84
CA LEU A 31 6.80 -6.29 5.43
C LEU A 31 7.02 -5.38 4.22
N LYS A 32 8.11 -4.59 4.22
CA LYS A 32 8.47 -3.76 3.07
C LYS A 32 8.66 -4.61 1.80
N GLN A 33 9.39 -5.70 1.90
CA GLN A 33 9.63 -6.60 0.76
C GLN A 33 8.33 -7.29 0.30
N SER A 34 7.50 -7.75 1.23
CA SER A 34 6.20 -8.36 0.93
C SER A 34 5.29 -7.39 0.17
N ASN A 35 5.17 -6.15 0.66
CA ASN A 35 4.41 -5.09 -0.02
C ASN A 35 4.98 -4.77 -1.40
N GLN A 36 6.31 -4.68 -1.55
CA GLN A 36 6.93 -4.49 -2.86
C GLN A 36 6.64 -5.65 -3.83
N LYS A 37 6.62 -6.90 -3.37
CA LYS A 37 6.26 -8.05 -4.20
C LYS A 37 4.81 -7.98 -4.66
N ARG A 38 3.88 -7.60 -3.78
CA ARG A 38 2.47 -7.38 -4.12
C ARG A 38 2.31 -6.28 -5.17
N LEU A 39 2.94 -5.13 -4.96
CA LEU A 39 2.91 -4.01 -5.90
C LEU A 39 3.44 -4.39 -7.29
N ARG A 40 4.52 -5.18 -7.38
CA ARG A 40 5.04 -5.68 -8.67
C ARG A 40 4.05 -6.55 -9.43
N ARG A 41 3.24 -7.35 -8.73
CA ARG A 41 2.19 -8.18 -9.35
C ARG A 41 1.08 -7.29 -9.92
N ILE A 42 0.61 -6.33 -9.13
CA ILE A 42 -0.42 -5.36 -9.51
C ILE A 42 0.04 -4.56 -10.72
N GLU A 43 1.29 -4.10 -10.74
CA GLU A 43 1.91 -3.41 -11.87
C GLU A 43 1.91 -4.27 -13.14
N GLY A 44 2.16 -5.58 -13.01
CA GLY A 44 2.03 -6.55 -14.11
C GLY A 44 0.60 -6.62 -14.67
N GLN A 45 -0.41 -6.64 -13.80
CA GLN A 45 -1.82 -6.64 -14.21
C GLN A 45 -2.20 -5.34 -14.93
N VAL A 46 -1.75 -4.19 -14.42
CA VAL A 46 -2.00 -2.87 -15.05
C VAL A 46 -1.34 -2.77 -16.42
N ARG A 47 -0.11 -3.28 -16.58
CA ARG A 47 0.52 -3.40 -17.91
C ARG A 47 -0.27 -4.32 -18.84
N GLY A 48 -0.86 -5.38 -18.32
CA GLY A 48 -1.78 -6.25 -19.07
C GLY A 48 -3.00 -5.47 -19.57
N LEU A 49 -3.63 -4.67 -18.71
CA LEU A 49 -4.77 -3.82 -19.09
C LEU A 49 -4.41 -2.83 -20.19
N GLN A 50 -3.24 -2.19 -20.13
CA GLN A 50 -2.78 -1.29 -21.19
C GLN A 50 -2.68 -1.99 -22.55
N LYS A 51 -2.19 -3.24 -22.58
CA LYS A 51 -2.16 -4.05 -23.80
C LYS A 51 -3.56 -4.40 -24.28
N MET A 52 -4.46 -4.82 -23.38
CA MET A 52 -5.84 -5.15 -23.74
C MET A 52 -6.58 -3.97 -24.37
N VAL A 53 -6.32 -2.75 -23.90
CA VAL A 53 -6.85 -1.52 -24.49
C VAL A 53 -6.20 -1.23 -25.84
N GLY A 54 -4.87 -1.37 -25.96
CA GLY A 54 -4.17 -1.18 -27.24
C GLY A 54 -4.54 -2.20 -28.32
N ASP A 55 -4.99 -3.39 -27.91
CA ASP A 55 -5.45 -4.47 -28.79
C ASP A 55 -6.97 -4.39 -29.08
N ASP A 56 -7.65 -3.30 -28.67
CA ASP A 56 -9.10 -3.08 -28.84
C ASP A 56 -9.97 -4.26 -28.36
N ARG A 57 -9.57 -4.91 -27.25
CA ARG A 57 -10.31 -6.06 -26.70
C ARG A 57 -11.70 -5.68 -26.20
N TYR A 58 -12.57 -6.68 -26.13
CA TYR A 58 -13.95 -6.49 -25.67
C TYR A 58 -14.01 -5.87 -24.28
N CYS A 59 -14.84 -4.82 -24.15
CA CYS A 59 -14.92 -4.01 -22.94
C CYS A 59 -15.23 -4.84 -21.69
N ALA A 60 -16.06 -5.89 -21.81
CA ALA A 60 -16.40 -6.75 -20.67
C ALA A 60 -15.16 -7.50 -20.14
N ASP A 61 -14.28 -7.97 -21.01
CA ASP A 61 -13.03 -8.64 -20.60
C ASP A 61 -12.12 -7.67 -19.83
N ILE A 62 -12.05 -6.42 -20.31
CA ILE A 62 -11.25 -5.37 -19.66
C ILE A 62 -11.80 -5.07 -18.26
N ILE A 63 -13.13 -4.95 -18.12
CA ILE A 63 -13.78 -4.69 -16.83
C ILE A 63 -13.53 -5.84 -15.83
N VAL A 64 -13.61 -7.09 -16.29
CA VAL A 64 -13.31 -8.26 -15.45
C VAL A 64 -11.86 -8.21 -14.95
N GLN A 65 -10.91 -7.84 -15.81
CA GLN A 65 -9.52 -7.72 -15.41
C GLN A 65 -9.29 -6.54 -14.44
N ILE A 66 -9.96 -5.40 -14.63
CA ILE A 66 -9.94 -4.28 -13.69
C ILE A 66 -10.44 -4.71 -12.31
N ALA A 67 -11.52 -5.48 -12.23
CA ALA A 67 -12.02 -6.00 -10.96
C ALA A 67 -10.96 -6.85 -10.25
N SER A 68 -10.21 -7.68 -10.98
CA SER A 68 -9.11 -8.47 -10.40
C SER A 68 -7.99 -7.60 -9.80
N VAL A 69 -7.70 -6.44 -10.41
CA VAL A 69 -6.69 -5.49 -9.91
C VAL A 69 -7.18 -4.82 -8.64
N GLN A 70 -8.46 -4.45 -8.59
CA GLN A 70 -9.07 -3.88 -7.40
C GLN A 70 -9.03 -4.86 -6.21
N GLU A 71 -9.32 -6.14 -6.44
CA GLU A 71 -9.19 -7.17 -5.40
C GLU A 71 -7.74 -7.35 -4.94
N ALA A 72 -6.77 -7.30 -5.86
CA ALA A 72 -5.35 -7.36 -5.49
C ALA A 72 -4.88 -6.17 -4.62
N LEU A 73 -5.52 -5.01 -4.80
CA LEU A 73 -5.29 -3.81 -3.98
C LEU A 73 -5.97 -3.88 -2.60
N ARG A 74 -7.13 -4.54 -2.50
CA ARG A 74 -7.88 -4.70 -1.25
C ARG A 74 -7.28 -5.72 -0.29
N GLY A 75 -6.56 -6.72 -0.82
CA GLY A 75 -5.97 -7.82 -0.04
C GLY A 75 -4.87 -7.44 0.94
#